data_AF-A0A0D0BMK0-F1
#
_entry.id   AF-A0A0D0BMK0-F1
#
_cell.length_a   1.000
_cell.length_b   1.000
_cell.length_c   1.000
_cell.angle_alpha   90.00
_cell.angle_beta   90.00
_cell.angle_gamma   90.00
#
_symmetry.space_group_name_H-M   'P 1'
#
loop_
_entity.id
_entity.type
_entity.pdbx_description
1 polymer ?
#
loop_
_entity_poly.entity_id
_entity_poly.type
_entity_poly.pdbx_seq_one_letter_code
_entity_poly.pdbx_strand_id
1 'polypeptide(L)' 'PMLCTSCCRSAHQLHPFHHVEQWSGDHFSPSSLRVAGLVLQLGHGGARCP' A
#
# COMPACT_ATOMS: atom_id res chain seq x y z
N PRO A 1 0.16 13.16 1.28
CA PRO A 1 -1.19 13.46 1.79
C PRO A 1 -1.53 12.49 2.92
N MET A 2 -2.28 12.93 3.94
CA MET A 2 -2.84 11.99 4.93
C MET A 2 -4.06 11.31 4.34
N LEU A 3 -4.04 9.98 4.31
CA LEU A 3 -5.11 9.14 3.79
C LEU A 3 -5.47 8.09 4.84
N CYS A 4 -6.73 7.69 4.91
CA CYS A 4 -7.08 6.48 5.62
C CYS A 4 -6.49 5.25 4.90
N THR A 5 -6.44 4.11 5.59
CA THR A 5 -5.84 2.87 5.06
C THR A 5 -6.42 2.45 3.70
N SER A 6 -7.74 2.56 3.50
CA SER A 6 -8.39 2.19 2.24
C SER A 6 -8.01 3.14 1.11
N CYS A 7 -8.04 4.46 1.34
CA CYS A 7 -7.63 5.44 0.36
C CYS A 7 -6.15 5.33 0.00
N CYS A 8 -5.28 5.08 0.99
CA CYS A 8 -3.86 4.83 0.76
C CYS A 8 -3.65 3.62 -0.14
N ARG A 9 -4.33 2.50 0.14
CA ARG A 9 -4.27 1.31 -0.72
C ARG A 9 -4.72 1.60 -2.15
N SER A 10 -5.87 2.27 -2.34
CA SER A 10 -6.39 2.58 -3.67
C SER A 10 -5.46 3.48 -4.47
N ALA A 11 -4.87 4.51 -3.84
CA ALA A 11 -3.94 5.42 -4.50
C ALA A 11 -2.65 4.74 -5.00
N HIS A 12 -2.28 3.61 -4.40
CA HIS A 12 -1.04 2.90 -4.68
C HIS A 12 -1.22 1.60 -5.47
N GLN A 13 -2.41 1.30 -5.99
CA GLN A 13 -2.64 0.09 -6.79
C GLN A 13 -1.69 -0.03 -7.99
N LEU A 14 -1.39 1.10 -8.66
CA LEU A 14 -0.48 1.14 -9.82
C LEU A 14 0.95 1.53 -9.44
N HIS A 15 1.20 1.84 -8.16
CA HIS A 15 2.51 2.27 -7.65
C HIS A 15 2.89 1.48 -6.39
N PRO A 16 3.00 0.14 -6.47
CA PRO A 16 3.16 -0.74 -5.31
C PRO A 16 4.53 -0.60 -4.61
N PHE A 17 5.47 0.15 -5.19
CA PHE A 17 6.82 0.35 -4.68
C PHE A 17 7.07 1.74 -4.09
N HIS A 18 6.05 2.61 -4.01
CA HIS A 18 6.20 3.87 -3.29
C HIS A 18 6.43 3.63 -1.81
N HIS A 19 7.33 4.44 -1.24
CA HIS A 19 7.55 4.50 0.20
C HIS A 19 6.35 5.21 0.85
N VAL A 20 5.84 4.63 1.91
CA VAL A 20 4.75 5.20 2.70
C VAL A 20 5.13 5.25 4.16
N GLU A 21 4.53 6.16 4.88
CA GLU A 21 4.67 6.27 6.33
C GLU A 21 3.30 6.11 6.99
N GLN A 22 3.31 5.61 8.22
CA GLN A 22 2.12 5.46 9.03
C GLN A 22 2.22 6.34 10.27
N TRP A 23 1.13 7.07 10.54
CA TRP A 23 0.99 7.82 11.78
C TRP A 23 0.90 6.86 12.98
N SER A 24 1.84 6.95 13.92
CA SER A 24 1.88 6.14 15.14
C SER A 24 1.07 6.73 16.30
N GLY A 25 0.66 8.00 16.19
CA GLY A 25 0.04 8.77 17.25
C GLY A 25 0.77 10.09 17.54
N ASP A 26 2.07 10.12 17.28
CA ASP A 26 2.99 11.22 17.58
C ASP A 26 3.89 11.62 16.39
N HIS A 27 4.24 10.67 15.51
CA HIS A 27 5.01 10.93 14.31
C HIS A 27 4.60 10.00 13.15
N PHE A 28 5.12 10.31 11.97
CA PHE A 28 5.09 9.39 10.82
C PHE A 28 6.32 8.50 10.86
N SER A 29 6.10 7.19 10.86
CA SER A 29 7.16 6.19 10.85
C SER A 29 7.12 5.41 9.53
N PRO A 30 8.27 4.96 8.99
CA PRO A 30 8.30 4.15 7.77
C PRO A 30 7.38 2.94 7.87
N SER A 31 6.57 2.72 6.84
CA SER A 31 5.65 1.59 6.77
C SER A 31 5.66 0.99 5.36
N SER A 32 4.78 0.03 5.11
CA SER A 32 4.66 -0.62 3.81
C SER A 32 3.21 -0.69 3.36
N LEU A 33 3.01 -0.68 2.05
CA LEU A 33 1.70 -0.86 1.44
C LEU A 33 1.07 -2.23 1.76
N ARG A 34 1.89 -3.22 2.13
CA ARG A 34 1.42 -4.51 2.67
C ARG A 34 0.60 -4.33 3.95
N VAL A 35 0.99 -3.43 4.85
CA VAL A 35 0.24 -3.11 6.08
C VAL A 35 -1.11 -2.47 5.74
N ALA A 36 -1.16 -1.64 4.68
CA ALA A 36 -2.42 -1.12 4.15
C ALA A 36 -3.28 -2.16 3.41
N GLY A 37 -2.80 -3.40 3.31
CA GLY A 37 -3.47 -4.52 2.65
C GLY A 37 -3.36 -4.48 1.12
N LEU A 38 -2.37 -3.77 0.57
CA LEU A 38 -2.06 -3.88 -0.85
C LEU A 38 -1.43 -5.25 -1.11
N VAL A 39 -1.98 -5.97 -2.09
CA VAL A 39 -1.47 -7.26 -2.54
C VAL A 39 -0.96 -7.11 -3.97
N LEU A 40 0.33 -7.36 -4.16
CA LEU A 40 0.93 -7.40 -5.48
C LEU A 40 0.73 -8.79 -6.08
N GLN A 41 0.01 -8.86 -7.20
CA GLN A 41 -0.15 -10.09 -7.95
C GLN A 41 0.96 -10.19 -8.98
N LEU A 42 1.78 -11.24 -8.87
CA LEU A 42 2.91 -11.49 -9.77
C LEU A 42 2.55 -12.40 -10.96
N GLY A 43 1.28 -12.83 -11.03
CA GLY A 43 0.77 -13.66 -12.12
C GLY A 43 0.52 -12.89 -13.40
N HIS A 44 -0.07 -13.56 -14.38
CA HIS A 44 -0.29 -13.00 -15.72
C HIS A 44 -1.15 -11.73 -15.66
N GLY A 45 -0.55 -10.61 -16.06
CA GLY A 45 -1.24 -9.32 -16.14
C GLY A 45 -1.71 -8.76 -14.78
N GLY A 46 -1.10 -9.17 -13.67
CA GLY A 46 -1.55 -8.75 -12.34
C GLY A 46 -2.76 -9.54 -11.82
N ALA A 47 -3.12 -10.65 -12.45
CA ALA A 47 -4.06 -11.62 -11.90
C ALA A 47 -3.37 -12.55 -10.88
N ARG A 48 -4.15 -13.11 -9.96
CA ARG A 48 -3.71 -14.25 -9.13
C ARG A 48 -3.37 -15.41 -10.06
N CYS A 49 -2.22 -16.05 -9.87
CA CYS A 49 -1.99 -17.36 -10.50
C CYS A 49 -3.00 -18.38 -9.93
N PRO A 50 -3.54 -19.29 -10.77
CA PRO A 50 -4.36 -20.43 -10.32
C PRO A 50 -3.64 -21.33 -9.33
#